data_AF-A0A2V9R197-F1
#
_entry.id   AF-A0A2V9R197-F1
#
_cell.length_a   1.000
_cell.length_b   1.000
_cell.length_c   1.000
_cell.angle_alpha   90.00
_cell.angle_beta   90.00
_cell.angle_gamma   90.00
#
_symmetry.space_group_name_H-M   'P 1'
#
loop_
_entity.id
_entity.type
_entity.pdbx_description
1 polymer ?
#
loop_
_entity_poly.entity_id
_entity_poly.type
_entity_poly.pdbx_seq_one_letter_code
_entity_poly.pdbx_strand_id
1 'polypeptide(L)'
;MAVASLYLEVSPMTPQDAIDELWHKAALASDESEFDAALDQLQSVLQEHSEYLDSVSAEYLLSLPPVIRKRVSRLHEAMPA
;
A
#
# COMPACT_ATOMS: atom_id res chain seq x y z
N MET A 1 -34.55 28.58 2.53
CA MET A 1 -33.08 28.53 2.57
C MET A 1 -32.68 27.11 2.95
N ALA A 2 -32.31 26.29 1.97
CA ALA A 2 -31.85 24.93 2.22
C ALA A 2 -30.36 25.00 2.55
N VAL A 3 -30.00 24.66 3.79
CA VAL A 3 -28.62 24.40 4.18
C VAL A 3 -28.22 23.09 3.53
N ALA A 4 -27.51 23.19 2.40
CA ALA A 4 -26.77 22.08 1.83
C ALA A 4 -25.58 21.81 2.77
N SER A 5 -25.85 21.05 3.83
CA SER A 5 -24.81 20.39 4.60
C SER A 5 -24.13 19.40 3.67
N LEU A 6 -23.12 19.87 2.96
CA LEU A 6 -22.09 19.05 2.34
C LEU A 6 -21.38 18.32 3.48
N TYR A 7 -22.00 17.24 3.97
CA TYR A 7 -21.24 16.13 4.50
C TYR A 7 -20.43 15.64 3.31
N LEU A 8 -19.21 16.16 3.19
CA LEU A 8 -18.10 15.40 2.65
C LEU A 8 -18.13 14.09 3.42
N GLU A 9 -18.80 13.08 2.86
CA GLU A 9 -18.54 11.69 3.15
C GLU A 9 -17.05 11.50 2.93
N VAL A 10 -16.29 11.67 4.01
CA VAL A 10 -15.01 11.00 4.17
C VAL A 10 -15.42 9.53 4.10
N SER A 11 -15.45 8.96 2.89
CA SER A 11 -15.58 7.53 2.72
C SER A 11 -14.54 6.93 3.65
N PRO A 12 -14.93 6.03 4.58
CA PRO A 12 -13.95 5.40 5.45
C PRO A 12 -12.94 4.74 4.53
N MET A 13 -11.70 5.23 4.56
CA MET A 13 -10.62 4.70 3.75
C MET A 13 -10.59 3.20 3.98
N THR A 14 -10.84 2.41 2.94
CA THR A 14 -10.87 0.97 3.09
C THR A 14 -9.43 0.48 3.32
N PRO A 15 -9.24 -0.69 3.97
CA PRO A 15 -7.92 -1.29 4.07
C PRO A 15 -7.22 -1.42 2.71
N GLN A 16 -8.00 -1.68 1.65
CA GLN A 16 -7.54 -1.67 0.27
C GLN A 16 -7.01 -0.29 -0.16
N ASP A 17 -7.74 0.80 0.09
CA ASP A 17 -7.26 2.16 -0.23
C ASP A 17 -5.95 2.49 0.50
N ALA A 18 -5.83 2.07 1.77
CA ALA A 18 -4.61 2.28 2.57
C ALA A 18 -3.41 1.52 1.99
N ILE A 19 -3.63 0.29 1.55
CA ILE A 19 -2.61 -0.53 0.87
C ILE A 19 -2.21 0.11 -0.46
N ASP A 20 -3.18 0.56 -1.26
CA ASP A 20 -2.94 1.19 -2.56
C ASP A 20 -2.18 2.52 -2.42
N GLU A 21 -2.50 3.34 -1.42
CA GLU A 21 -1.78 4.58 -1.13
C GLU A 21 -0.31 4.30 -0.73
N LEU A 22 -0.08 3.34 0.16
CA LEU A 22 1.27 2.96 0.59
C LEU A 22 2.09 2.39 -0.57
N TRP A 23 1.47 1.61 -1.46
CA TRP A 23 2.11 1.17 -2.68
C TRP A 23 2.45 2.31 -3.63
N HIS A 24 1.55 3.28 -3.78
CA HIS A 24 1.81 4.47 -4.58
C HIS A 24 3.00 5.27 -4.01
N LYS A 25 3.03 5.44 -2.69
CA LYS A 25 4.13 6.11 -1.97
C LYS A 25 5.46 5.37 -2.15
N ALA A 26 5.47 4.04 -2.03
CA ALA A 26 6.65 3.22 -2.29
C ALA A 26 7.10 3.32 -3.77
N ALA A 27 6.16 3.38 -4.72
CA ALA A 27 6.49 3.57 -6.13
C ALA A 27 7.13 4.94 -6.42
N LEU A 28 6.70 5.99 -5.69
CA LEU A 28 7.20 7.36 -5.82
C LEU A 28 8.44 7.67 -4.96
N ALA A 29 8.84 6.77 -4.07
CA ALA A 29 9.99 6.97 -3.19
C ALA A 29 11.25 7.31 -4.00
N SER A 30 11.90 8.42 -3.64
CA SER A 30 13.04 8.96 -4.38
C SER A 30 14.35 8.27 -4.00
N ASP A 31 14.46 7.78 -2.77
CA ASP A 31 15.61 7.07 -2.23
C ASP A 31 15.22 5.74 -1.57
N GLU A 32 16.22 4.95 -1.18
CA GLU A 32 16.02 3.65 -0.53
C GLU A 32 15.43 3.77 0.88
N SER A 33 15.76 4.83 1.64
CA SER A 33 15.21 5.01 3.00
C SER A 33 13.72 5.31 2.97
N GLU A 34 13.27 6.16 2.04
CA GLU A 34 11.85 6.43 1.80
C GLU A 34 11.10 5.19 1.33
N PHE A 35 11.75 4.37 0.50
CA PHE A 35 11.18 3.12 0.01
C PHE A 35 11.02 2.10 1.14
N ASP A 36 12.06 1.90 1.95
CA ASP A 36 12.05 0.98 3.10
C ASP A 36 11.03 1.43 4.15
N ALA A 37 10.95 2.73 4.45
CA ALA A 37 9.95 3.26 5.38
C ALA A 37 8.51 3.07 4.88
N ALA A 38 8.29 3.16 3.56
CA ALA A 38 6.99 2.88 2.95
C ALA A 38 6.67 1.37 2.97
N LEU A 39 7.68 0.51 2.80
CA LEU A 39 7.53 -0.94 2.93
C LEU A 39 7.24 -1.38 4.37
N ASP A 40 7.90 -0.80 5.37
CA ASP A 40 7.63 -1.09 6.79
C ASP A 40 6.19 -0.71 7.17
N GLN A 41 5.75 0.48 6.74
CA GLN A 41 4.38 0.92 6.95
C GLN A 41 3.39 -0.01 6.25
N LEU A 42 3.67 -0.40 5.01
CA LEU A 42 2.86 -1.34 4.27
C LEU A 42 2.80 -2.69 4.97
N GLN A 43 3.92 -3.23 5.44
CA GLN A 43 3.95 -4.50 6.17
C GLN A 43 3.10 -4.44 7.44
N SER A 44 3.17 -3.32 8.17
CA SER A 44 2.34 -3.09 9.36
C SER A 44 0.85 -3.09 9.01
N VAL A 45 0.46 -2.38 7.95
CA VAL A 45 -0.95 -2.30 7.49
C VAL A 45 -1.44 -3.66 6.98
N LEU A 46 -0.60 -4.41 6.26
CA LEU A 46 -0.94 -5.76 5.80
C LEU A 46 -1.09 -6.73 6.99
N GLN A 47 -0.30 -6.59 8.05
CA GLN A 47 -0.46 -7.38 9.27
C GLN A 47 -1.74 -7.02 10.03
N GLU A 48 -2.00 -5.73 10.23
CA GLU A 48 -3.20 -5.22 10.90
C GLU A 48 -4.47 -5.64 10.18
N HIS A 49 -4.43 -5.68 8.85
CA HIS A 49 -5.55 -6.07 7.99
C HIS A 49 -5.39 -7.46 7.39
N SER A 50 -4.64 -8.35 8.04
CA SER A 50 -4.41 -9.72 7.55
C SER A 50 -5.71 -10.52 7.39
N GLU A 51 -6.69 -10.35 8.28
CA GLU A 51 -8.01 -11.00 8.16
C GLU A 51 -8.83 -10.46 6.98
N TYR A 52 -8.69 -9.16 6.69
CA TYR A 52 -9.28 -8.56 5.50
C TYR A 52 -8.63 -9.11 4.24
N LEU A 53 -7.29 -9.18 4.21
CA LEU A 53 -6.53 -9.73 3.08
C LEU A 53 -6.81 -11.20 2.82
N ASP A 54 -7.04 -12.01 3.85
CA ASP A 54 -7.46 -13.41 3.71
C ASP A 54 -8.83 -13.51 3.01
N SER A 55 -9.68 -12.50 3.24
CA SER A 55 -10.98 -12.36 2.57
C SER A 55 -10.88 -11.73 1.16
N VAL A 56 -9.77 -11.07 0.82
CA VAL A 56 -9.54 -10.51 -0.52
C VAL A 56 -8.88 -11.57 -1.42
N SER A 57 -9.29 -11.64 -2.68
CA SER A 57 -8.73 -12.64 -3.61
C SER A 57 -7.23 -12.43 -3.83
N ALA A 58 -6.50 -13.54 -3.98
CA ALA A 58 -5.07 -13.52 -4.32
C ALA A 58 -4.74 -12.70 -5.57
N GLU A 59 -5.72 -12.48 -6.46
CA GLU A 59 -5.60 -11.62 -7.64
C GLU A 59 -5.31 -10.15 -7.28
N TYR A 60 -5.85 -9.64 -6.17
CA TYR A 60 -5.54 -8.30 -5.67
C TYR A 60 -4.07 -8.17 -5.23
N LEU A 61 -3.56 -9.16 -4.49
CA LEU A 61 -2.14 -9.25 -4.13
C LEU A 61 -1.23 -9.51 -5.36
N LEU A 62 -1.78 -9.96 -6.48
CA LEU A 62 -1.05 -10.13 -7.73
C LEU A 62 -1.10 -8.88 -8.62
N SER A 63 -2.03 -7.95 -8.35
CA SER A 63 -2.17 -6.64 -9.02
C SER A 63 -1.07 -5.63 -8.64
N LEU A 64 -0.10 -6.05 -7.83
CA LEU A 64 0.99 -5.19 -7.40
C LEU A 64 1.70 -4.51 -8.58
N PRO A 65 1.92 -3.19 -8.52
CA PRO A 65 2.55 -2.46 -9.60
C PRO A 65 3.92 -3.08 -9.98
N PRO A 66 4.19 -3.31 -11.28
CA PRO A 66 5.44 -3.95 -11.74
C PRO A 66 6.71 -3.21 -11.28
N VAL A 67 6.62 -1.89 -11.10
CA VAL A 67 7.72 -1.04 -10.61
C VAL A 67 8.20 -1.46 -9.22
N ILE A 68 7.28 -1.92 -8.38
CA ILE A 68 7.54 -2.37 -7.01
C ILE A 68 8.18 -3.75 -7.04
N ARG A 69 7.63 -4.69 -7.83
CA ARG A 69 8.25 -6.02 -8.03
C ARG A 69 9.71 -5.90 -8.48
N LYS A 70 10.01 -4.98 -9.40
CA LYS A 70 11.38 -4.72 -9.88
C LYS A 70 12.28 -4.09 -8.82
N ARG A 71 11.73 -3.31 -7.89
CA ARG A 71 12.51 -2.67 -6.81
C ARG A 71 12.78 -3.67 -5.67
N VAL A 72 11.80 -4.49 -5.30
CA VAL A 72 11.95 -5.60 -4.34
C VAL A 72 12.92 -6.67 -4.86
N SER A 73 12.84 -7.08 -6.14
CA SER A 73 13.83 -8.00 -6.72
C SER A 73 15.27 -7.47 -6.62
N ARG A 74 15.47 -6.16 -6.86
CA ARG A 74 16.80 -5.55 -6.75
C ARG A 74 17.32 -5.51 -5.32
N LEU A 75 16.46 -5.23 -4.34
CA LEU A 75 16.81 -5.31 -2.91
C LEU A 75 17.18 -6.75 -2.50
N HIS A 76 16.43 -7.75 -2.97
CA HIS A 76 16.71 -9.15 -2.69
C HIS A 76 18.02 -9.64 -3.34
N GLU A 77 18.39 -9.10 -4.51
CA GLU A 77 19.71 -9.35 -5.12
C GLU A 77 20.85 -8.60 -4.41
N ALA A 78 20.56 -7.48 -3.74
CA ALA A 78 21.54 -6.65 -3.04
C ALA A 78 21.87 -7.12 -1.62
N MET A 79 21.08 -8.02 -1.02
CA MET A 79 21.41 -8.66 0.25
C MET A 79 22.35 -9.85 0.02
N PRO A 80 23.65 -9.78 0.39
CA PRO A 80 24.49 -10.97 0.40
C PRO A 80 24.00 -11.92 1.50
N ALA A 81 23.84 -13.19 1.14
CA ALA A 81 23.51 -14.28 2.06
C ALA A 81 24.53 -14.42 3.20
#